data_AF-A0A1F9N3C6-F1
#
_entry.id   AF-A0A1F9N3C6-F1
#
_cell.length_a   1.000
_cell.length_b   1.000
_cell.length_c   1.000
_cell.angle_alpha   90.00
_cell.angle_beta   90.00
_cell.angle_gamma   90.00
#
_symmetry.space_group_name_H-M   'P 1'
#
loop_
_entity.id
_entity.type
_entity.pdbx_description
1 polymer ?
#
loop_
_entity_poly.entity_id
_entity_poly.type
_entity_poly.pdbx_seq_one_letter_code
_entity_poly.pdbx_strand_id
1 'polypeptide(L)'
;MRPLETIEAFDSFLAERGLELRAVIVGASALCLKGFITRPTRDVDILAPRLTRELRDAVKDFAVEVRRQGGTLDDDWLNDSPGSLTRDLPPGWENRLQPAFAGVAIMFETLSRLDLLRSKVFALCDRTKDLPDLLAMAPTTEELDEIQPWLEQRDGNPMWPAHVREVLADLKRRFAITQTPDQIVAEYVALRKQAKRSDHNGEQARANLEMLKPRYEAAKAELEKRRTANKVPGQER
;
A
#
# COMPACT_ATOMS: atom_id res chain seq x y z
N MET A 1 -2.55 15.48 6.53
CA MET A 1 -3.69 15.46 5.58
C MET A 1 -4.36 14.09 5.48
N ARG A 2 -5.64 14.05 5.08
CA ARG A 2 -6.35 12.83 4.64
C ARG A 2 -6.18 12.71 3.12
N PRO A 3 -5.47 11.69 2.58
CA PRO A 3 -5.07 11.66 1.17
C PRO A 3 -6.19 11.87 0.17
N LEU A 4 -7.23 11.03 0.22
CA LEU A 4 -8.32 11.08 -0.76
C LEU A 4 -8.96 12.46 -0.84
N GLU A 5 -9.43 12.98 0.30
CA GLU A 5 -10.12 14.27 0.36
C GLU A 5 -9.22 15.45 -0.06
N THR A 6 -7.94 15.39 0.29
CA THR A 6 -6.99 16.46 -0.08
C THR A 6 -6.71 16.42 -1.57
N ILE A 7 -6.59 15.22 -2.14
CA ILE A 7 -6.40 15.01 -3.59
C ILE A 7 -7.65 15.42 -4.37
N GLU A 8 -8.86 15.10 -3.90
CA GLU A 8 -10.13 15.52 -4.53
C GLU A 8 -10.30 17.05 -4.53
N ALA A 9 -9.94 17.70 -3.41
CA ALA A 9 -9.96 19.16 -3.33
C ALA A 9 -8.90 19.79 -4.25
N PHE A 10 -7.70 19.20 -4.34
CA PHE A 10 -6.65 19.68 -5.24
C PHE A 10 -6.98 19.44 -6.71
N ASP A 11 -7.63 18.32 -7.04
CA ASP A 11 -8.15 18.00 -8.37
C ASP A 11 -9.08 19.10 -8.88
N SER A 12 -10.04 19.50 -8.04
CA SER A 12 -10.96 20.61 -8.34
C SER A 12 -10.20 21.93 -8.51
N PHE A 13 -9.24 22.21 -7.62
CA PHE A 13 -8.42 23.43 -7.66
C PHE A 13 -7.58 23.55 -8.94
N LEU A 14 -7.02 22.44 -9.43
CA LEU A 14 -6.27 22.39 -10.70
C LEU A 14 -7.21 22.54 -11.90
N ALA A 15 -8.37 21.88 -11.88
CA ALA A 15 -9.36 21.97 -12.95
C ALA A 15 -9.84 23.41 -13.18
N GLU A 16 -10.10 24.17 -12.11
CA GLU A 16 -10.46 25.59 -12.18
C GLU A 16 -9.38 26.47 -12.83
N ARG A 17 -8.12 26.00 -12.82
CA ARG A 17 -6.96 26.71 -13.39
C ARG A 17 -6.56 26.18 -14.77
N GLY A 18 -7.29 25.21 -15.31
CA GLY A 18 -6.93 24.54 -16.56
C GLY A 18 -5.59 23.81 -16.50
N LEU A 19 -5.19 23.36 -15.30
CA LEU A 19 -3.98 22.58 -15.09
C LEU A 19 -4.33 21.10 -15.01
N GLU A 20 -3.44 20.24 -15.53
CA GLU A 20 -3.57 18.79 -15.44
C GLU A 20 -2.31 18.18 -14.80
N LEU A 21 -2.51 17.11 -14.04
CA LEU A 21 -1.42 16.34 -13.44
C LEU A 21 -1.65 14.84 -13.69
N ARG A 22 -0.78 14.26 -14.51
CA ARG A 22 -0.68 12.80 -14.68
C ARG A 22 0.62 12.33 -14.06
N ALA A 23 0.53 11.49 -13.04
CA ALA A 23 1.72 11.09 -12.29
C ALA A 23 1.61 9.70 -11.67
N VAL A 24 2.76 9.11 -11.41
CA VAL A 24 2.92 7.91 -10.57
C VAL A 24 3.19 8.36 -9.15
N ILE A 25 2.38 7.92 -8.20
CA ILE A 25 2.54 8.18 -6.77
C ILE A 25 3.04 6.93 -6.02
N VAL A 26 3.78 7.17 -4.95
CA VAL A 26 4.28 6.14 -4.02
C VAL A 26 4.01 6.52 -2.57
N GLY A 27 4.64 5.82 -1.63
CA GLY A 27 4.57 6.16 -0.21
C GLY A 27 3.20 5.90 0.41
N ALA A 28 2.95 6.55 1.55
CA ALA A 28 1.74 6.31 2.33
C ALA A 28 0.46 6.77 1.61
N SER A 29 0.52 7.86 0.84
CA SER A 29 -0.63 8.34 0.05
C SER A 29 -1.07 7.33 -0.99
N ALA A 30 -0.14 6.69 -1.70
CA ALA A 30 -0.48 5.60 -2.62
C ALA A 30 -1.15 4.42 -1.88
N LEU A 31 -0.62 4.03 -0.72
CA LEU A 31 -1.21 2.95 0.08
C LEU A 31 -2.61 3.31 0.60
N CYS A 32 -2.86 4.58 0.95
CA CYS A 32 -4.18 5.06 1.31
C CYS A 32 -5.17 4.95 0.14
N LEU A 33 -4.79 5.41 -1.05
CA LEU A 33 -5.66 5.37 -2.23
C LEU A 33 -5.92 3.93 -2.70
N LYS A 34 -4.95 3.01 -2.51
CA LYS A 34 -5.16 1.57 -2.76
C LYS A 34 -5.90 0.84 -1.64
N GLY A 35 -6.28 1.54 -0.56
CA GLY A 35 -7.06 0.98 0.54
C GLY A 35 -6.28 0.06 1.48
N PHE A 36 -4.95 0.05 1.43
CA PHE A 36 -4.12 -0.74 2.35
C PHE A 36 -4.09 -0.11 3.75
N ILE A 37 -4.09 1.22 3.85
CA ILE A 37 -4.05 1.94 5.12
C ILE A 37 -5.07 3.09 5.15
N THR A 38 -5.56 3.45 6.33
CA THR A 38 -6.56 4.54 6.51
C THR A 38 -6.06 5.70 7.37
N ARG A 39 -4.80 5.63 7.83
CA ARG A 39 -4.20 6.67 8.66
C ARG A 39 -3.90 7.94 7.84
N PRO A 40 -3.87 9.12 8.49
CA PRO A 40 -3.34 10.33 7.87
C PRO A 40 -1.87 10.18 7.45
N THR A 41 -1.46 11.00 6.48
CA THR A 41 -0.07 11.19 6.05
C THR A 41 0.24 12.67 5.91
N ARG A 42 1.52 13.01 5.78
CA ARG A 42 1.97 14.40 5.64
C ARG A 42 1.88 14.88 4.19
N ASP A 43 2.15 13.97 3.26
CA ASP A 43 2.47 14.29 1.89
C ASP A 43 1.99 13.23 0.87
N VAL A 44 2.02 13.62 -0.40
CA VAL A 44 1.85 12.82 -1.61
C VAL A 44 3.18 12.83 -2.36
N ASP A 45 3.79 11.67 -2.43
CA ASP A 45 5.08 11.45 -3.06
C ASP A 45 4.91 11.09 -4.54
N ILE A 46 5.31 11.99 -5.43
CA ILE A 46 5.36 11.81 -6.88
C ILE A 46 6.67 11.12 -7.25
N LEU A 47 6.56 9.94 -7.83
CA LEU A 47 7.70 9.19 -8.36
C LEU A 47 8.09 9.71 -9.75
N ALA A 48 7.11 9.95 -10.62
CA ALA A 48 7.31 10.45 -11.98
C ALA A 48 6.02 11.08 -12.54
N PRO A 49 6.09 12.06 -13.46
CA PRO A 49 7.28 12.80 -13.85
C PRO A 49 7.69 13.81 -12.76
N ARG A 50 8.78 14.55 -12.98
CA ARG A 50 9.08 15.71 -12.15
C ARG A 50 8.01 16.78 -12.31
N LEU A 51 7.69 17.48 -11.22
CA LEU A 51 6.71 18.57 -11.25
C LEU A 51 7.28 19.78 -11.99
N THR A 52 6.48 20.33 -12.91
CA THR A 52 6.78 21.60 -13.58
C THR A 52 6.73 22.75 -12.57
N ARG A 53 7.25 23.92 -12.98
CA ARG A 53 7.17 25.11 -12.15
C ARG A 53 5.71 25.52 -11.89
N GLU A 54 4.85 25.50 -12.91
CA GLU A 54 3.44 25.88 -12.72
C GLU A 54 2.73 24.96 -11.71
N LEU A 55 2.99 23.65 -11.78
CA LEU A 55 2.42 22.70 -10.82
C LEU A 55 2.95 22.91 -9.41
N ARG A 56 4.24 23.21 -9.23
CA ARG A 56 4.80 23.52 -7.90
C ARG A 56 4.19 24.79 -7.30
N ASP A 57 3.98 25.80 -8.14
CA ASP A 57 3.35 27.05 -7.70
C ASP A 57 1.89 26.77 -7.31
N ALA A 58 1.15 25.99 -8.11
CA ALA A 58 -0.22 25.58 -7.78
C ALA A 58 -0.33 24.74 -6.49
N VAL A 59 0.63 23.84 -6.23
CA VAL A 59 0.71 23.06 -4.97
C VAL A 59 0.81 23.98 -3.76
N LYS A 60 1.65 25.02 -3.84
CA LYS A 60 1.83 26.01 -2.77
C LYS A 60 0.60 26.89 -2.60
N ASP A 61 0.05 27.39 -3.70
CA ASP A 61 -1.16 28.22 -3.69
C ASP A 61 -2.34 27.47 -3.05
N PHE A 62 -2.49 26.18 -3.37
CA PHE A 62 -3.49 25.33 -2.74
C PHE A 62 -3.26 25.19 -1.23
N ALA A 63 -2.01 24.95 -0.81
CA ALA A 63 -1.68 24.85 0.62
C ALA A 63 -1.97 26.16 1.37
N VAL A 64 -1.72 27.32 0.76
CA VAL A 64 -2.10 28.64 1.29
C VAL A 64 -3.61 28.74 1.47
N GLU A 65 -4.41 28.34 0.47
CA GLU A 65 -5.88 28.41 0.54
C GLU A 65 -6.43 27.48 1.64
N VAL A 66 -5.91 26.26 1.75
CA VAL A 66 -6.29 25.32 2.82
C VAL A 66 -6.00 25.91 4.19
N ARG A 67 -4.83 26.54 4.38
CA ARG A 67 -4.48 27.21 5.65
C ARG A 67 -5.36 28.42 5.94
N ARG A 68 -5.74 29.21 4.92
CA ARG A 68 -6.68 30.34 5.06
C ARG A 68 -8.05 29.90 5.54
N GLN A 69 -8.47 28.69 5.21
CA GLN A 69 -9.72 28.07 5.65
C GLN A 69 -9.60 27.35 7.01
N GLY A 70 -8.47 27.47 7.71
CA GLY A 70 -8.22 26.85 9.02
C GLY A 70 -7.66 25.44 8.96
N GLY A 71 -7.30 24.94 7.77
CA GLY A 71 -6.63 23.66 7.59
C GLY A 71 -5.13 23.72 7.92
N THR A 72 -4.50 22.54 7.87
CA THR A 72 -3.04 22.38 8.04
C THR A 72 -2.49 21.52 6.91
N LEU A 73 -1.85 22.17 5.95
CA LEU A 73 -1.21 21.54 4.80
C LEU A 73 0.11 22.28 4.55
N ASP A 74 1.20 21.54 4.43
CA ASP A 74 2.54 22.10 4.23
C ASP A 74 2.76 22.48 2.75
N ASP A 75 3.72 23.36 2.45
CA ASP A 75 3.97 23.82 1.07
C ASP A 75 4.55 22.73 0.14
N ASP A 76 5.10 21.67 0.72
CA ASP A 76 5.67 20.50 0.05
C ASP A 76 4.81 19.24 0.22
N TRP A 77 3.53 19.41 0.59
CA TRP A 77 2.59 18.30 0.74
C TRP A 77 2.45 17.44 -0.53
N LEU A 78 2.77 17.96 -1.71
CA LEU A 78 2.90 17.18 -2.94
C LEU A 78 4.28 17.47 -3.55
N ASN A 79 5.14 16.46 -3.58
CA ASN A 79 6.55 16.63 -3.94
C ASN A 79 7.06 15.50 -4.83
N ASP A 80 8.12 15.73 -5.60
CA ASP A 80 8.76 14.75 -6.49
C ASP A 80 10.16 14.32 -6.02
N SER A 81 10.41 14.44 -4.71
CA SER A 81 11.68 14.06 -4.09
C SER A 81 12.07 12.59 -4.30
N PRO A 82 11.16 11.60 -4.29
CA PRO A 82 11.55 10.21 -4.50
C PRO A 82 11.82 9.85 -5.96
N GLY A 83 11.87 10.82 -6.89
CA GLY A 83 12.13 10.55 -8.29
C GLY A 83 13.42 9.77 -8.60
N SER A 84 14.41 9.77 -7.70
CA SER A 84 15.60 8.92 -7.83
C SER A 84 15.32 7.42 -7.74
N LEU A 85 14.25 7.01 -7.04
CA LEU A 85 13.86 5.61 -6.86
C LEU A 85 13.55 4.92 -8.20
N THR A 86 13.16 5.69 -9.23
CA THR A 86 12.91 5.18 -10.58
C THR A 86 14.09 4.39 -11.15
N ARG A 87 15.33 4.73 -10.75
CA ARG A 87 16.55 4.03 -11.20
C ARG A 87 16.77 2.69 -10.50
N ASP A 88 16.17 2.50 -9.34
CA ASP A 88 16.36 1.32 -8.51
C ASP A 88 15.27 0.28 -8.74
N LEU A 89 14.11 0.69 -9.26
CA LEU A 89 13.00 -0.20 -9.55
C LEU A 89 13.36 -1.27 -10.60
N PRO A 90 12.76 -2.47 -10.52
CA PRO A 90 13.05 -3.51 -11.50
C PRO A 90 12.63 -3.06 -12.91
N PRO A 91 13.38 -3.43 -13.97
CA PRO A 91 13.09 -3.02 -15.34
C PRO A 91 11.63 -3.20 -15.75
N GLY A 92 11.10 -2.24 -16.51
CA GLY A 92 9.72 -2.26 -17.02
C GLY A 92 8.65 -2.07 -15.94
N TRP A 93 8.98 -1.41 -14.83
CA TRP A 93 8.01 -1.09 -13.76
C TRP A 93 6.87 -0.22 -14.28
N GLU A 94 7.15 0.59 -15.30
CA GLU A 94 6.20 1.45 -16.00
C GLU A 94 5.08 0.63 -16.66
N ASN A 95 5.36 -0.61 -17.09
CA ASN A 95 4.38 -1.46 -17.77
C ASN A 95 3.40 -2.16 -16.81
N ARG A 96 3.63 -2.04 -15.50
CA ARG A 96 2.85 -2.72 -14.45
C ARG A 96 2.30 -1.73 -13.42
N LEU A 97 2.14 -0.48 -13.84
CA LEU A 97 1.45 0.55 -13.07
C LEU A 97 -0.01 0.17 -12.83
N GLN A 98 -0.56 0.67 -11.74
CA GLN A 98 -1.92 0.40 -11.29
C GLN A 98 -2.64 1.74 -11.06
N PRO A 99 -3.89 1.90 -11.51
CA PRO A 99 -4.68 3.09 -11.18
C PRO A 99 -4.79 3.28 -9.66
N ALA A 100 -4.59 4.51 -9.21
CA ALA A 100 -4.70 4.93 -7.82
C ALA A 100 -5.76 6.01 -7.62
N PHE A 101 -5.90 6.95 -8.56
CA PHE A 101 -6.93 7.99 -8.53
C PHE A 101 -7.22 8.49 -9.95
N ALA A 102 -8.48 8.79 -10.23
CA ALA A 102 -8.91 9.37 -11.50
C ALA A 102 -9.95 10.46 -11.23
N GLY A 103 -9.51 11.71 -11.31
CA GLY A 103 -10.34 12.91 -11.16
C GLY A 103 -10.51 13.65 -12.48
N VAL A 104 -10.87 14.93 -12.38
CA VAL A 104 -11.07 15.82 -13.53
C VAL A 104 -9.74 16.30 -14.12
N ALA A 105 -8.81 16.71 -13.26
CA ALA A 105 -7.51 17.25 -13.62
C ALA A 105 -6.35 16.31 -13.26
N ILE A 106 -6.57 15.38 -12.33
CA ILE A 106 -5.57 14.49 -11.77
C ILE A 106 -5.82 13.06 -12.22
N MET A 107 -4.77 12.44 -12.78
CA MET A 107 -4.69 11.00 -12.98
C MET A 107 -3.48 10.48 -12.22
N PHE A 108 -3.71 9.67 -11.20
CA PHE A 108 -2.64 8.99 -10.49
C PHE A 108 -2.64 7.50 -10.77
N GLU A 109 -1.46 7.01 -11.11
CA GLU A 109 -1.11 5.61 -11.04
C GLU A 109 -0.18 5.37 -9.86
N THR A 110 0.02 4.12 -9.50
CA THR A 110 1.00 3.71 -8.50
C THR A 110 1.73 2.47 -8.97
N LEU A 111 2.84 2.15 -8.31
CA LEU A 111 3.61 0.95 -8.57
C LEU A 111 2.77 -0.31 -8.37
N SER A 112 3.16 -1.39 -9.06
CA SER A 112 2.60 -2.72 -8.81
C SER A 112 2.74 -3.10 -7.33
N ARG A 113 1.92 -4.05 -6.86
CA ARG A 113 1.97 -4.51 -5.47
C ARG A 113 3.37 -4.98 -5.05
N LEU A 114 4.05 -5.75 -5.91
CA LEU A 114 5.41 -6.23 -5.63
C LEU A 114 6.44 -5.10 -5.60
N ASP A 115 6.29 -4.08 -6.45
CA ASP A 115 7.21 -2.93 -6.44
C ASP A 115 6.95 -2.01 -5.24
N LEU A 116 5.69 -1.84 -4.82
CA LEU A 116 5.37 -1.18 -3.56
C LEU A 116 5.99 -1.94 -2.37
N LEU A 117 5.87 -3.27 -2.34
CA LEU A 117 6.50 -4.10 -1.31
C LEU A 117 8.03 -3.96 -1.32
N ARG A 118 8.68 -3.99 -2.50
CA ARG A 118 10.12 -3.72 -2.64
C ARG A 118 10.50 -2.40 -1.98
N SER A 119 9.81 -1.31 -2.32
CA SER A 119 10.09 0.02 -1.76
C SER A 119 9.89 0.08 -0.24
N LYS A 120 8.84 -0.57 0.28
CA LYS A 120 8.47 -0.56 1.70
C LYS A 120 9.39 -1.44 2.55
N VAL A 121 9.77 -2.61 2.07
CA VAL A 121 10.72 -3.49 2.76
C VAL A 121 12.13 -2.91 2.72
N PHE A 122 12.54 -2.29 1.59
CA PHE A 122 13.79 -1.56 1.53
C PHE A 122 13.83 -0.44 2.58
N ALA A 123 12.77 0.38 2.65
CA ALA A 123 12.65 1.40 3.68
C ALA A 123 12.64 0.82 5.10
N LEU A 124 11.99 -0.33 5.34
CA LEU A 124 12.01 -1.00 6.64
C LEU A 124 13.43 -1.42 7.07
N CYS A 125 14.28 -1.81 6.11
CA CYS A 125 15.67 -2.17 6.40
C CYS A 125 16.48 -0.97 6.91
N ASP A 126 16.12 0.26 6.53
CA ASP A 126 16.77 1.50 6.97
C ASP A 126 16.11 2.10 8.23
N ARG A 127 14.77 2.01 8.33
CA ARG A 127 13.99 2.66 9.39
C ARG A 127 12.77 1.84 9.81
N THR A 128 12.40 1.90 11.07
CA THR A 128 11.29 1.10 11.63
C THR A 128 9.88 1.62 11.29
N LYS A 129 9.76 2.81 10.70
CA LYS A 129 8.47 3.49 10.48
C LYS A 129 7.57 2.82 9.43
N ASP A 130 8.13 2.00 8.55
CA ASP A 130 7.39 1.34 7.47
C ASP A 130 6.77 -0.01 7.91
N LEU A 131 7.09 -0.51 9.10
CA LEU A 131 6.54 -1.77 9.61
C LEU A 131 4.99 -1.77 9.68
N PRO A 132 4.30 -0.74 10.22
CA PRO A 132 2.84 -0.72 10.25
C PRO A 132 2.21 -0.78 8.86
N ASP A 133 2.82 -0.13 7.86
CA ASP A 133 2.36 -0.15 6.48
C ASP A 133 2.51 -1.56 5.89
N LEU A 134 3.64 -2.24 6.14
CA LEU A 134 3.86 -3.63 5.71
C LEU A 134 2.91 -4.61 6.40
N LEU A 135 2.61 -4.42 7.68
CA LEU A 135 1.60 -5.22 8.40
C LEU A 135 0.22 -5.07 7.75
N ALA A 136 -0.15 -3.87 7.33
CA ALA A 136 -1.42 -3.60 6.66
C ALA A 136 -1.46 -4.12 5.21
N MET A 137 -0.32 -4.10 4.51
CA MET A 137 -0.20 -4.72 3.19
C MET A 137 -0.26 -6.26 3.24
N ALA A 138 0.00 -6.86 4.40
CA ALA A 138 -0.06 -8.29 4.68
C ALA A 138 0.61 -9.18 3.61
N PRO A 139 1.90 -8.94 3.28
CA PRO A 139 2.59 -9.70 2.25
C PRO A 139 2.59 -11.21 2.54
N THR A 140 2.50 -12.03 1.49
CA THR A 140 2.65 -13.48 1.61
C THR A 140 4.13 -13.88 1.72
N THR A 141 4.39 -15.12 2.12
CA THR A 141 5.77 -15.62 2.15
C THR A 141 6.38 -15.64 0.75
N GLU A 142 5.58 -16.01 -0.25
CA GLU A 142 5.95 -16.04 -1.66
C GLU A 142 6.29 -14.64 -2.18
N GLU A 143 5.47 -13.62 -1.84
CA GLU A 143 5.77 -12.23 -2.18
C GLU A 143 7.09 -11.77 -1.55
N LEU A 144 7.34 -12.14 -0.29
CA LEU A 144 8.58 -11.81 0.41
C LEU A 144 9.81 -12.53 -0.18
N ASP A 145 9.64 -13.78 -0.60
CA ASP A 145 10.68 -14.55 -1.30
C ASP A 145 10.98 -13.94 -2.68
N GLU A 146 9.95 -13.52 -3.41
CA GLU A 146 10.10 -12.95 -4.75
C GLU A 146 10.86 -11.61 -4.76
N ILE A 147 10.65 -10.76 -3.74
CA ILE A 147 11.33 -9.47 -3.65
C ILE A 147 12.74 -9.57 -3.07
N GLN A 148 13.09 -10.67 -2.40
CA GLN A 148 14.36 -10.82 -1.68
C GLN A 148 15.61 -10.60 -2.56
N PRO A 149 15.75 -11.24 -3.76
CA PRO A 149 16.96 -11.08 -4.56
C PRO A 149 17.21 -9.63 -4.98
N TRP A 150 16.13 -8.87 -5.22
CA TRP A 150 16.23 -7.46 -5.55
C TRP A 150 16.72 -6.65 -4.34
N LEU A 151 16.15 -6.91 -3.15
CA LEU A 151 16.50 -6.21 -1.91
C LEU A 151 17.97 -6.40 -1.54
N GLU A 152 18.49 -7.63 -1.60
CA GLU A 152 19.87 -7.96 -1.22
C GLU A 152 20.95 -7.22 -2.05
N GLN A 153 20.57 -6.66 -3.21
CA GLN A 153 21.48 -5.96 -4.12
C GLN A 153 21.41 -4.43 -4.02
N ARG A 154 20.60 -3.88 -3.11
CA ARG A 154 20.31 -2.43 -3.09
C ARG A 154 21.37 -1.59 -2.40
N ASP A 155 22.12 -2.17 -1.46
CA ASP A 155 23.15 -1.45 -0.72
C ASP A 155 24.51 -2.16 -0.89
N GLY A 156 25.58 -1.37 -1.02
CA GLY A 156 26.93 -1.88 -1.23
C GLY A 156 27.59 -2.44 0.03
N ASN A 157 26.95 -2.33 1.21
CA ASN A 157 27.47 -2.86 2.45
C ASN A 157 27.52 -4.41 2.42
N PRO A 158 28.67 -5.05 2.68
CA PRO A 158 28.79 -6.50 2.69
C PRO A 158 27.83 -7.24 3.64
N MET A 159 27.38 -6.57 4.71
CA MET A 159 26.44 -7.13 5.68
C MET A 159 24.97 -6.93 5.28
N TRP A 160 24.70 -6.12 4.25
CA TRP A 160 23.34 -5.80 3.81
C TRP A 160 22.51 -7.04 3.44
N PRO A 161 23.01 -8.01 2.65
CA PRO A 161 22.22 -9.19 2.34
C PRO A 161 21.80 -9.99 3.58
N ALA A 162 22.66 -10.07 4.60
CA ALA A 162 22.33 -10.75 5.85
C ALA A 162 21.22 -10.00 6.61
N HIS A 163 21.33 -8.68 6.71
CA HIS A 163 20.31 -7.82 7.33
C HIS A 163 18.95 -7.94 6.63
N VAL A 164 18.92 -7.90 5.30
CA VAL A 164 17.69 -8.09 4.51
C VAL A 164 17.03 -9.43 4.84
N ARG A 165 17.79 -10.52 4.91
CA ARG A 165 17.26 -11.84 5.27
C ARG A 165 16.69 -11.89 6.68
N GLU A 166 17.32 -11.22 7.64
CA GLU A 166 16.83 -11.12 9.01
C GLU A 166 15.50 -10.37 9.08
N VAL A 167 15.39 -9.23 8.39
CA VAL A 167 14.15 -8.44 8.29
C VAL A 167 13.03 -9.26 7.65
N LEU A 168 13.31 -9.93 6.53
CA LEU A 168 12.32 -10.77 5.84
C LEU A 168 11.90 -11.97 6.70
N ALA A 169 12.84 -12.61 7.39
CA ALA A 169 12.52 -13.70 8.32
C ALA A 169 11.62 -13.22 9.47
N ASP A 170 11.85 -12.00 9.99
CA ASP A 170 10.98 -11.40 10.99
C ASP A 170 9.58 -11.13 10.47
N LEU A 171 9.45 -10.54 9.27
CA LEU A 171 8.15 -10.34 8.63
C LEU A 171 7.41 -11.68 8.42
N LYS A 172 8.08 -12.69 7.87
CA LYS A 172 7.50 -14.03 7.68
C LYS A 172 7.02 -14.63 9.00
N ARG A 173 7.81 -14.54 10.07
CA ARG A 173 7.39 -15.00 11.41
C ARG A 173 6.17 -14.24 11.91
N ARG A 174 6.14 -12.91 11.75
CA ARG A 174 4.97 -12.10 12.14
C ARG A 174 3.73 -12.60 11.42
N PHE A 175 3.75 -12.74 10.10
CA PHE A 175 2.57 -13.20 9.35
C PHE A 175 2.22 -14.67 9.58
N ALA A 176 3.18 -15.53 9.92
CA ALA A 176 2.92 -16.90 10.37
C ALA A 176 2.24 -16.94 11.75
N ILE A 177 2.51 -15.94 12.62
CA ILE A 177 1.94 -15.84 13.97
C ILE A 177 0.63 -15.04 13.99
N THR A 178 0.49 -14.00 13.16
CA THR A 178 -0.61 -13.02 13.19
C THR A 178 -1.82 -13.38 12.33
N GLN A 179 -1.84 -14.57 11.76
CA GLN A 179 -3.03 -15.08 11.08
C GLN A 179 -3.37 -16.45 11.61
N THR A 180 -4.07 -16.47 12.74
CA THR A 180 -4.77 -17.69 13.14
C THR A 180 -5.80 -18.05 12.06
N PRO A 181 -6.14 -19.33 11.91
CA PRO A 181 -7.22 -19.73 11.02
C PRO A 181 -8.52 -18.93 11.24
N ASP A 182 -8.83 -18.58 12.50
CA ASP A 182 -9.97 -17.73 12.84
C ASP A 182 -9.87 -16.31 12.27
N GLN A 183 -8.67 -15.69 12.31
CA GLN A 183 -8.44 -14.35 11.78
C GLN A 183 -8.54 -14.30 10.25
N ILE A 184 -8.00 -15.31 9.56
CA ILE A 184 -8.11 -15.44 8.09
C ILE A 184 -9.58 -15.57 7.69
N VAL A 185 -10.35 -16.38 8.41
CA VAL A 185 -11.79 -16.54 8.18
C VAL A 185 -12.54 -15.23 8.42
N ALA A 186 -12.25 -14.51 9.51
CA ALA A 186 -12.87 -13.24 9.81
C ALA A 186 -12.57 -12.16 8.76
N GLU A 187 -11.31 -12.06 8.32
CA GLU A 187 -10.86 -11.14 7.27
C GLU A 187 -11.57 -11.43 5.93
N TYR A 188 -11.62 -12.70 5.52
CA TYR A 188 -12.31 -13.12 4.31
C TYR A 188 -13.82 -12.78 4.34
N VAL A 189 -14.48 -12.97 5.50
CA VAL A 189 -15.89 -12.60 5.68
C VAL A 189 -16.09 -11.08 5.59
N ALA A 190 -15.19 -10.29 6.17
CA ALA A 190 -15.24 -8.83 6.11
C ALA A 190 -15.07 -8.32 4.67
N LEU A 191 -14.08 -8.82 3.94
CA LEU A 191 -13.85 -8.50 2.53
C LEU A 191 -15.05 -8.91 1.65
N ARG A 192 -15.66 -10.07 1.93
CA ARG A 192 -16.88 -10.52 1.22
C ARG A 192 -18.06 -9.58 1.42
N LYS A 193 -18.17 -8.93 2.58
CA LYS A 193 -19.19 -7.90 2.84
C LYS A 193 -18.88 -6.61 2.07
N GLN A 194 -17.61 -6.21 2.01
CA GLN A 194 -17.18 -5.01 1.29
C GLN A 194 -17.30 -5.15 -0.24
N ALA A 195 -17.00 -6.32 -0.80
CA ALA A 195 -17.10 -6.62 -2.23
C ALA A 195 -18.51 -6.51 -2.84
N LYS A 196 -19.55 -6.44 -1.98
CA LYS A 196 -20.94 -6.20 -2.38
C LYS A 196 -21.22 -4.75 -2.76
N ARG A 197 -20.33 -3.82 -2.42
CA ARG A 197 -20.44 -2.42 -2.83
C ARG A 197 -20.20 -2.31 -4.35
N SER A 198 -20.84 -1.34 -4.97
CA SER A 198 -20.68 -1.01 -6.39
C SER A 198 -19.64 0.09 -6.65
N ASP A 199 -19.01 0.60 -5.58
CA ASP A 199 -17.93 1.61 -5.65
C ASP A 199 -16.56 0.96 -5.91
N HIS A 200 -15.54 1.80 -6.08
CA HIS A 200 -14.15 1.36 -6.25
C HIS A 200 -13.67 0.45 -5.10
N ASN A 201 -14.14 0.72 -3.87
CA ASN A 201 -13.84 -0.12 -2.71
C ASN A 201 -14.41 -1.54 -2.85
N GLY A 202 -15.55 -1.70 -3.52
CA GLY A 202 -16.16 -2.98 -3.84
C GLY A 202 -15.37 -3.78 -4.89
N GLU A 203 -14.88 -3.11 -5.94
CA GLU A 203 -14.05 -3.75 -6.96
C GLU A 203 -12.69 -4.20 -6.40
N GLN A 204 -12.04 -3.34 -5.61
CA GLN A 204 -10.78 -3.67 -4.93
C GLN A 204 -10.95 -4.83 -3.93
N ALA A 205 -12.08 -4.87 -3.20
CA ALA A 205 -12.38 -5.97 -2.29
C ALA A 205 -12.59 -7.31 -3.02
N ARG A 206 -13.09 -7.32 -4.27
CA ARG A 206 -13.18 -8.54 -5.09
C ARG A 206 -11.80 -9.06 -5.49
N ALA A 207 -10.88 -8.18 -5.88
CA ALA A 207 -9.50 -8.56 -6.16
C ALA A 207 -8.81 -9.15 -4.93
N ASN A 208 -9.00 -8.53 -3.76
CA ASN A 208 -8.43 -9.02 -2.50
C ASN A 208 -9.04 -10.36 -2.06
N LEU A 209 -10.34 -10.59 -2.29
CA LEU A 209 -10.98 -11.89 -2.04
C LEU A 209 -10.30 -13.01 -2.82
N GLU A 210 -10.02 -12.78 -4.10
CA GLU A 210 -9.50 -13.85 -4.94
C GLU A 210 -8.04 -14.20 -4.61
N MET A 211 -7.27 -13.24 -4.10
CA MET A 211 -5.95 -13.50 -3.50
C MET A 211 -6.04 -14.22 -2.14
N LEU A 212 -7.03 -13.89 -1.30
CA LEU A 212 -7.16 -14.45 0.05
C LEU A 212 -7.82 -15.83 0.08
N LYS A 213 -8.56 -16.20 -0.98
CA LYS A 213 -9.35 -17.44 -1.07
C LYS A 213 -8.57 -18.73 -0.78
N PRO A 214 -7.33 -18.95 -1.28
CA PRO A 214 -6.56 -20.14 -0.94
C PRO A 214 -6.23 -20.22 0.56
N ARG A 215 -5.87 -19.08 1.18
CA ARG A 215 -5.59 -18.98 2.62
C ARG A 215 -6.85 -19.23 3.44
N TYR A 216 -7.99 -18.70 3.00
CA TYR A 216 -9.30 -18.94 3.60
C TYR A 216 -9.68 -20.42 3.62
N GLU A 217 -9.54 -21.13 2.49
CA GLU A 217 -9.88 -22.56 2.45
C GLU A 217 -8.96 -23.40 3.35
N ALA A 218 -7.65 -23.10 3.36
CA ALA A 218 -6.69 -23.75 4.24
C ALA A 218 -7.02 -23.50 5.73
N ALA A 219 -7.34 -22.25 6.08
CA ALA A 219 -7.74 -21.87 7.43
C ALA A 219 -9.05 -22.55 7.86
N LYS A 220 -10.05 -22.57 6.99
CA LYS A 220 -11.33 -23.23 7.25
C LYS A 220 -11.15 -24.73 7.49
N ALA A 221 -10.34 -25.41 6.67
CA ALA A 221 -10.03 -26.83 6.83
C ALA A 221 -9.30 -27.12 8.17
N GLU A 222 -8.38 -26.25 8.57
CA GLU A 222 -7.67 -26.35 9.85
C GLU A 222 -8.63 -26.19 11.05
N LEU A 223 -9.57 -25.25 10.99
CA LEU A 223 -10.60 -25.10 12.03
C LEU A 223 -11.54 -26.30 12.11
N GLU A 224 -11.90 -26.89 10.97
CA GLU A 224 -12.72 -28.12 10.94
C GLU A 224 -11.99 -29.30 11.59
N LYS A 225 -10.68 -29.46 11.32
CA LYS A 225 -9.83 -30.48 11.97
C LYS A 225 -9.75 -30.27 13.49
N ARG A 226 -9.62 -29.03 13.95
CA ARG A 226 -9.63 -28.72 15.41
C ARG A 226 -10.97 -29.05 16.03
N ARG A 227 -12.08 -28.77 15.34
CA ARG A 227 -13.44 -29.08 15.81
C ARG A 227 -13.69 -30.58 15.91
N THR A 228 -13.16 -31.38 14.98
CA THR A 228 -13.28 -32.84 15.03
C THR A 228 -12.35 -33.46 16.07
N ALA A 229 -11.14 -32.94 16.25
CA ALA A 229 -10.20 -33.40 17.27
C ALA A 229 -10.68 -33.11 18.71
N ASN A 230 -11.41 -32.00 18.91
CA ASN A 230 -11.97 -31.63 20.22
C ASN A 230 -13.31 -32.31 20.55
N LYS A 231 -13.89 -33.09 19.62
CA LYS A 231 -15.00 -33.98 19.95
C LYS A 231 -14.44 -35.21 20.67
N VAL A 232 -14.39 -35.14 22.00
CA VAL A 232 -14.04 -36.29 22.86
C VAL A 232 -15.01 -37.44 22.55
N PRO A 233 -14.52 -38.65 22.20
CA PRO A 233 -15.37 -39.82 22.08
C PRO A 233 -15.79 -40.26 23.48
N GLY A 234 -16.98 -39.85 23.95
CA GLY A 234 -17.45 -40.30 25.27
C GLY A 234 -18.51 -39.47 25.99
N GLN A 235 -19.33 -38.68 25.30
CA GLN A 235 -20.56 -38.11 25.90
C GLN A 235 -21.78 -38.46 25.06
N GLU A 236 -22.03 -39.76 24.92
CA GLU A 236 -23.38 -40.30 24.76
C GLU A 236 -23.58 -41.35 25.86
N ARG A 237 -24.14 -40.90 26.98
CA ARG A 237 -25.00 -41.69 27.88
C ARG A 237 -26.07 -40.77 28.43
#